data_AF-A0A1A8FYK0-F1
#
_entry.id   AF-A0A1A8FYK0-F1
#
_cell.length_a   1.000
_cell.length_b   1.000
_cell.length_c   1.000
_cell.angle_alpha   90.00
_cell.angle_beta   90.00
_cell.angle_gamma   90.00
#
_symmetry.space_group_name_H-M   'P 1'
#
loop_
_entity.id
_entity.type
_entity.pdbx_description
1 polymer ?
#
loop_
_entity_poly.entity_id
_entity_poly.type
_entity_poly.pdbx_seq_one_letter_code
_entity_poly.pdbx_strand_id
1 'polypeptide(L)' 'KIYRSGPKLFNSSNVTAVLRILDPMNKQYITFAQYKHALTMLGIKDINECPEGVNEDRISHETFRTEVMNSATYAQR' A
#
# COMPACT_ATOMS: atom_id res chain seq x y z
N LYS A 1 26.23 18.98 -5.25
CA LYS A 1 24.97 18.83 -4.50
C LYS A 1 24.66 17.34 -4.41
N ILE A 2 24.71 16.76 -3.22
CA ILE A 2 24.41 15.35 -2.98
C ILE A 2 22.91 15.29 -2.68
N TYR A 3 22.10 14.77 -3.60
CA TYR A 3 20.69 14.52 -3.32
C TYR A 3 20.62 13.32 -2.37
N ARG A 4 20.62 13.57 -1.06
CA ARG A 4 20.20 12.54 -0.11
C ARG A 4 18.73 12.30 -0.38
N SER A 5 18.42 11.21 -1.10
CA SER A 5 17.10 10.61 -1.06
C SER A 5 16.76 10.48 0.41
N GLY A 6 15.80 11.28 0.89
CA GLY A 6 15.39 11.26 2.29
C GLY A 6 15.05 9.81 2.70
N PRO A 7 15.11 9.46 3.99
CA PRO A 7 14.77 8.11 4.41
C PRO A 7 13.40 7.76 3.84
N LYS A 8 13.35 6.79 2.91
CA LYS A 8 12.08 6.22 2.48
C LYS A 8 11.47 5.62 3.73
N LEU A 9 10.48 6.29 4.30
CA LEU A 9 9.77 5.85 5.51
C LEU A 9 9.20 4.44 5.34
N PHE A 10 8.97 4.03 4.10
CA PHE A 10 8.46 2.72 3.74
C PHE A 10 9.34 2.07 2.66
N ASN A 11 9.88 0.90 2.98
CA ASN A 11 10.43 -0.03 1.99
C ASN A 11 9.52 -1.28 1.89
N SER A 12 9.81 -2.17 0.95
CA SER A 12 9.02 -3.40 0.69
C SER A 12 8.80 -4.27 1.94
N SER A 13 9.72 -4.24 2.91
CA SER A 13 9.61 -4.97 4.17
C SER A 13 8.52 -4.38 5.08
N ASN A 14 8.36 -3.04 5.12
CA ASN A 14 7.29 -2.40 5.89
C ASN A 14 5.91 -2.71 5.29
N VAL A 15 5.79 -2.69 3.97
CA VAL A 15 4.54 -3.04 3.26
C VAL A 15 4.14 -4.49 3.55
N THR A 16 5.14 -5.39 3.56
CA THR A 16 4.93 -6.80 3.91
C THR A 16 4.47 -6.97 5.36
N ALA A 17 5.02 -6.20 6.29
CA ALA A 17 4.59 -6.23 7.69
C ALA A 17 3.13 -5.76 7.85
N VAL A 18 2.73 -4.68 7.16
CA VAL A 18 1.34 -4.19 7.15
C VAL A 18 0.39 -5.26 6.61
N LEU A 19 0.73 -5.92 5.50
CA LEU A 19 -0.10 -7.00 4.95
C LEU A 19 -0.28 -8.16 5.92
N ARG A 20 0.76 -8.53 6.68
CA ARG A 20 0.66 -9.58 7.71
C ARG A 20 -0.27 -9.20 8.87
N ILE A 21 -0.43 -7.90 9.14
CA ILE A 21 -1.38 -7.39 10.15
C ILE A 21 -2.81 -7.40 9.60
N LEU A 22 -3.00 -7.05 8.33
CA LEU A 22 -4.32 -6.97 7.69
C LEU A 22 -4.88 -8.34 7.30
N ASP A 23 -4.00 -9.28 6.94
CA ASP A 23 -4.33 -10.65 6.56
C ASP A 23 -3.60 -11.68 7.44
N PRO A 24 -3.98 -11.80 8.72
CA PRO A 24 -3.34 -12.75 9.64
C PRO A 24 -3.60 -14.21 9.28
N MET A 25 -4.65 -14.47 8.48
CA MET A 25 -5.02 -15.81 8.02
C MET A 25 -4.36 -16.18 6.69
N ASN A 26 -3.53 -15.30 6.11
CA ASN A 26 -2.83 -15.52 4.85
C ASN A 26 -3.77 -15.88 3.68
N LYS A 27 -4.96 -15.26 3.65
CA LYS A 27 -5.96 -15.36 2.58
C LYS A 27 -5.48 -14.82 1.23
N GLN A 28 -4.37 -14.06 1.22
CA GLN A 28 -3.79 -13.38 0.05
C GLN A 28 -4.62 -12.21 -0.50
N TYR A 29 -5.60 -11.74 0.26
CA TYR A 29 -6.39 -10.57 -0.07
C TYR A 29 -6.78 -9.77 1.18
N ILE A 30 -7.09 -8.49 0.97
CA ILE A 30 -7.62 -7.57 1.97
C ILE A 30 -8.91 -6.93 1.44
N THR A 31 -9.78 -6.48 2.35
CA THR A 31 -11.00 -5.74 1.97
C THR A 31 -10.67 -4.31 1.55
N PHE A 32 -11.59 -3.65 0.85
CA PHE A 32 -11.43 -2.25 0.48
C PHE A 32 -11.32 -1.31 1.69
N ALA A 33 -12.03 -1.64 2.78
CA ALA A 33 -11.90 -0.91 4.03
C ALA A 33 -10.48 -1.00 4.60
N GLN A 34 -9.91 -2.22 4.64
CA GLN A 34 -8.54 -2.45 5.10
C GLN A 34 -7.51 -1.77 4.19
N TYR A 35 -7.70 -1.85 2.87
CA TYR A 35 -6.89 -1.17 1.87
C TYR A 35 -6.81 0.34 2.13
N LYS A 36 -7.96 1.02 2.24
CA LYS A 36 -8.00 2.48 2.50
C LYS A 36 -7.38 2.85 3.83
N HIS A 37 -7.70 2.09 4.88
CA HIS A 37 -7.15 2.33 6.20
C HIS A 37 -5.62 2.22 6.21
N ALA A 38 -5.08 1.19 5.56
CA ALA A 38 -3.64 0.96 5.45
C ALA A 38 -2.94 2.07 4.66
N LEU A 39 -3.46 2.46 3.51
CA LEU A 39 -2.90 3.58 2.72
C LEU A 39 -2.91 4.90 3.51
N THR A 40 -4.00 5.17 4.24
CA THR A 40 -4.12 6.35 5.10
C THR A 40 -3.07 6.33 6.23
N MET A 41 -2.87 5.19 6.89
CA MET A 41 -1.82 5.02 7.91
C MET A 41 -0.41 5.21 7.34
N LEU A 42 -0.20 4.84 6.08
CA LEU A 42 1.06 5.06 5.35
C LEU A 42 1.22 6.52 4.87
N GLY A 43 0.25 7.40 5.14
CA GLY A 43 0.26 8.81 4.73
C GLY A 43 -0.04 9.04 3.26
N ILE A 44 -0.53 8.01 2.55
CA ILE A 44 -0.93 8.09 1.15
C ILE A 44 -2.32 8.73 1.09
N LYS A 45 -2.39 9.89 0.46
CA LYS A 45 -3.62 10.69 0.36
C LYS A 45 -4.36 10.51 -0.95
N ASP A 46 -3.61 10.23 -2.02
CA ASP A 46 -4.17 9.92 -3.34
C ASP A 46 -4.39 8.41 -3.39
N ILE A 47 -5.60 7.99 -3.04
CA ILE A 47 -5.98 6.58 -2.95
C ILE A 47 -6.82 6.25 -4.17
N ASN A 48 -6.40 5.25 -4.95
CA ASN A 48 -7.22 4.69 -6.01
C ASN A 48 -8.53 4.13 -5.45
N GLU A 49 -9.67 4.71 -5.83
CA GLU A 49 -11.01 4.28 -5.39
C GLU A 49 -11.53 3.05 -6.15
N CYS A 50 -10.91 2.70 -7.28
CA CYS A 50 -11.27 1.57 -8.12
C CYS A 50 -10.08 0.59 -8.30
N PRO A 51 -9.48 0.04 -7.23
CA PRO A 51 -8.41 -0.93 -7.36
C PRO A 51 -8.95 -2.26 -7.90
N GLU A 52 -8.06 -3.04 -8.52
CA GLU A 52 -8.40 -4.39 -8.96
C GLU A 52 -8.89 -5.25 -7.77
N GLY A 53 -9.97 -6.00 -7.97
CA GLY A 53 -10.60 -6.83 -6.93
C GLY A 53 -11.58 -6.09 -6.01
N VAL A 54 -11.77 -4.77 -6.16
CA VAL A 54 -12.70 -3.99 -5.30
C VAL A 54 -14.16 -4.47 -5.38
N ASN A 55 -14.62 -4.87 -6.56
CA ASN A 55 -16.00 -5.33 -6.77
C ASN A 55 -16.35 -6.59 -5.98
N GLU A 56 -15.35 -7.39 -5.65
CA GLU A 56 -15.48 -8.64 -4.87
C GLU A 56 -15.04 -8.44 -3.41
N ASP A 57 -14.63 -7.23 -3.04
CA ASP A 57 -14.00 -6.89 -1.76
C ASP A 57 -12.78 -7.76 -1.44
N ARG A 58 -12.03 -8.12 -2.49
CA ARG A 58 -10.86 -9.02 -2.45
C ARG A 58 -9.69 -8.39 -3.19
N ILE A 59 -9.13 -7.34 -2.62
CA ILE A 59 -7.97 -6.66 -3.19
C ILE A 59 -6.73 -7.50 -2.89
N SER A 60 -5.99 -7.87 -3.94
CA SER A 60 -4.81 -8.70 -3.77
C SER A 60 -3.67 -7.96 -3.06
N HIS A 61 -2.79 -8.72 -2.42
CA HIS A 61 -1.56 -8.18 -1.85
C HIS A 61 -0.68 -7.48 -2.89
N GLU A 62 -0.70 -7.95 -4.15
CA GLU A 62 0.03 -7.35 -5.26
C GLU A 62 -0.54 -5.99 -5.63
N THR A 63 -1.86 -5.90 -5.79
CA THR A 63 -2.57 -4.63 -6.08
C THR A 63 -2.25 -3.58 -5.02
N PHE A 64 -2.29 -3.95 -3.73
CA PHE A 64 -1.90 -3.06 -2.64
C PHE A 64 -0.43 -2.62 -2.71
N ARG A 65 0.50 -3.55 -2.96
CA ARG A 65 1.94 -3.22 -3.09
C ARG A 65 2.20 -2.26 -4.23
N THR A 66 1.59 -2.50 -5.38
CA THR A 66 1.73 -1.64 -6.57
C THR A 66 1.27 -0.23 -6.25
N GLU A 67 0.13 -0.07 -5.57
CA GLU A 67 -0.36 1.25 -5.16
C GLU A 67 0.62 1.98 -4.25
N VAL A 68 1.12 1.31 -3.21
CA VAL A 68 2.08 1.89 -2.26
C VAL A 68 3.37 2.29 -2.97
N MET A 69 3.90 1.44 -3.86
CA MET A 69 5.13 1.73 -4.59
C MET A 69 4.97 2.87 -5.60
N ASN A 70 3.81 2.95 -6.26
CA ASN A 70 3.49 4.05 -7.17
C ASN A 70 3.39 5.37 -6.40
N SER A 71 2.66 5.41 -5.27
CA SER A 71 2.54 6.61 -4.42
C SER A 71 3.90 7.12 -3.91
N ALA A 72 4.84 6.23 -3.58
CA ALA A 72 6.20 6.58 -3.16
C ALA A 72 7.07 7.15 -4.30
N THR A 73 6.71 6.85 -5.56
CA THR A 73 7.38 7.36 -6.76
C THR A 73 6.91 8.77 -7.09
N TYR A 74 5.64 9.11 -6.81
CA TYR A 74 5.11 10.48 -6.99
C TYR A 74 5.54 11.47 -5.89
N ALA A 75 5.90 11.00 -4.69
CA ALA A 75 6.42 11.85 -3.61
C ALA A 75 7.83 12.42 -3.85
N GLN A 76 8.50 12.07 -4.96
CA GLN A 76 9.86 12.48 -5.31
C GLN A 76 9.95 13.41 -6.55
N ARG A 77 8.82 13.90 -7.06
CA ARG A 77 8.78 14.90 -8.13
C ARG A 77 8.28 16.25 -7.64
#